data_AF-A0A445N498-F1
#
_entry.id   AF-A0A445N498-F1
#
_cell.length_a   1.000
_cell.length_b   1.000
_cell.length_c   1.000
_cell.angle_alpha   90.00
_cell.angle_beta   90.00
_cell.angle_gamma   90.00
#
_symmetry.space_group_name_H-M   'P 1'
#
loop_
_entity.id
_entity.type
_entity.pdbx_description
1 polymer ?
#
loop_
_entity_poly.entity_id
_entity_poly.type
_entity_poly.pdbx_seq_one_letter_code
_entity_poly.pdbx_strand_id
1 'polypeptide(L)'
;MLDELFWRKYFKVYDALNLFLPYQQMLNAIAEELDIKTGELALDAGCGSGNLAVKLRQRGATVIGADFCKAALDICKAKDPSIRVQLIDLTRELPFSNEYFDKIACNNVIYTISREGQLNTLHELYRVLKKGGCFAMVNPMKGWSPKEIYLEGFKAHIKQDGLLKAFSIFGRMIIPTARIFFYNSRINKEDQYYFFDLDEQEKLLRQIGFKEVSKTKLVYGNQGLLTKAKK
;
A
#
# COMPACT_ATOMS: atom_id res chain seq x y z
N MET A 1 -5.54 -7.77 20.88
CA MET A 1 -6.29 -7.37 19.67
C MET A 1 -6.73 -5.95 19.87
N LEU A 2 -6.12 -5.05 19.12
CA LEU A 2 -6.39 -3.61 19.12
C LEU A 2 -7.83 -3.33 18.65
N ASP A 3 -8.54 -2.43 19.34
CA ASP A 3 -9.96 -2.15 19.09
C ASP A 3 -10.21 -1.19 17.91
N GLU A 4 -11.47 -1.03 17.51
CA GLU A 4 -11.86 -0.14 16.41
C GLU A 4 -11.43 1.32 16.66
N LEU A 5 -11.50 1.79 17.90
CA LEU A 5 -11.14 3.16 18.27
C LEU A 5 -9.65 3.42 18.09
N PHE A 6 -8.81 2.44 18.42
CA PHE A 6 -7.37 2.46 18.17
C PHE A 6 -7.11 2.64 16.67
N TRP A 7 -7.69 1.78 15.84
CA TRP A 7 -7.49 1.83 14.39
C TRP A 7 -7.99 3.14 13.78
N ARG A 8 -9.16 3.63 14.22
CA ARG A 8 -9.70 4.93 13.80
C ARG A 8 -8.74 6.08 14.11
N LYS A 9 -8.09 6.07 15.28
CA LYS A 9 -7.10 7.09 15.65
C LYS A 9 -5.79 6.89 14.88
N TYR A 10 -5.35 5.65 14.70
CA TYR A 10 -4.14 5.32 13.93
C TYR A 10 -4.25 5.82 12.50
N PHE A 11 -5.29 5.44 11.76
CA PHE A 11 -5.44 5.81 10.35
C PHE A 11 -5.58 7.31 10.12
N LYS A 12 -6.22 8.05 11.04
CA LYS A 12 -6.25 9.52 10.99
C LYS A 12 -4.85 10.15 11.11
N VAL A 13 -3.98 9.55 11.93
CA VAL A 13 -2.58 10.02 12.05
C VAL A 13 -1.74 9.55 10.86
N TYR A 14 -1.97 8.32 10.40
CA TYR A 14 -1.27 7.74 9.24
C TYR A 14 -1.44 8.59 7.98
N ASP A 15 -2.61 9.21 7.79
CA ASP A 15 -2.87 10.11 6.67
C ASP A 15 -1.97 11.35 6.62
N ALA A 16 -1.30 11.72 7.72
CA ALA A 16 -0.27 12.75 7.69
C ALA A 16 0.91 12.39 6.77
N LEU A 17 1.13 11.10 6.48
CA LEU A 17 2.13 10.66 5.49
C LEU A 17 1.87 11.22 4.09
N ASN A 18 0.63 11.64 3.78
CA ASN A 18 0.34 12.35 2.53
C ASN A 18 1.08 13.69 2.41
N LEU A 19 1.61 14.26 3.50
CA LEU A 19 2.47 15.44 3.43
C LEU A 19 3.90 15.11 2.96
N PHE A 20 4.27 13.82 2.94
CA PHE A 20 5.63 13.35 2.72
C PHE A 20 5.86 12.95 1.26
N LEU A 21 6.81 13.60 0.58
CA LEU A 21 7.07 13.34 -0.84
C LEU A 21 7.39 11.87 -1.16
N PRO A 22 8.27 11.17 -0.43
CA PRO A 22 8.51 9.76 -0.67
C PRO A 22 7.25 8.88 -0.63
N TYR A 23 6.29 9.21 0.25
CA TYR A 23 5.02 8.50 0.31
C TYR A 23 4.19 8.77 -0.94
N GLN A 24 4.04 10.04 -1.33
CA GLN A 24 3.33 10.42 -2.54
C GLN A 24 3.96 9.80 -3.80
N GLN A 25 5.29 9.80 -3.89
CA GLN A 25 6.06 9.20 -4.97
C GLN A 25 5.85 7.69 -5.06
N MET A 26 5.81 6.99 -3.94
CA MET A 26 5.46 5.56 -3.90
C MET A 26 4.06 5.31 -4.44
N LEU A 27 3.05 6.07 -4.00
CA LEU A 27 1.67 5.92 -4.50
C LEU A 27 1.57 6.24 -6.01
N ASN A 28 2.28 7.27 -6.48
CA ASN A 28 2.39 7.59 -7.91
C ASN A 28 3.01 6.45 -8.70
N ALA A 29 4.12 5.89 -8.22
CA ALA A 29 4.83 4.81 -8.88
C ALA A 29 3.95 3.56 -9.01
N ILE A 30 3.21 3.19 -7.97
CA ILE A 30 2.24 2.08 -8.04
C ILE A 30 1.19 2.34 -9.11
N ALA A 31 0.60 3.54 -9.12
CA ALA A 31 -0.43 3.90 -10.10
C ALA A 31 0.10 3.92 -11.54
N GLU A 32 1.37 4.29 -11.73
CA GLU A 32 2.06 4.26 -13.03
C GLU A 32 2.37 2.83 -13.48
N GLU A 33 2.84 1.96 -12.59
CA GLU A 33 3.06 0.54 -12.90
C GLU A 33 1.77 -0.16 -13.35
N LEU A 34 0.66 0.17 -12.69
CA LEU A 34 -0.63 -0.41 -13.06
C LEU A 34 -1.09 0.03 -14.46
N ASP A 35 -0.65 1.19 -14.95
CA ASP A 35 -1.03 1.75 -16.25
C ASP A 35 -2.55 1.69 -16.46
N ILE A 36 -3.27 2.31 -15.52
CA ILE A 36 -4.73 2.37 -15.48
C ILE A 36 -5.27 3.01 -16.76
N LYS A 37 -6.26 2.37 -17.37
CA LYS A 37 -7.11 2.95 -18.42
C LYS A 37 -8.46 3.34 -17.82
N THR A 38 -9.03 4.44 -18.34
CA THR A 38 -10.31 4.95 -17.85
C THR A 38 -11.39 3.88 -17.91
N GLY A 39 -12.07 3.65 -16.79
CA GLY A 39 -13.15 2.67 -16.67
C GLY A 39 -12.70 1.28 -16.21
N GLU A 40 -11.40 0.96 -16.23
CA GLU A 40 -10.90 -0.34 -15.74
C GLU A 40 -11.23 -0.54 -14.26
N LEU A 41 -11.55 -1.77 -13.88
CA LEU A 41 -11.89 -2.15 -12.52
C LEU A 41 -10.62 -2.51 -11.75
N ALA A 42 -10.33 -1.74 -10.70
CA ALA A 42 -9.16 -1.91 -9.85
C ALA A 42 -9.53 -2.33 -8.42
N LEU A 43 -8.77 -3.28 -7.87
CA LEU A 43 -8.77 -3.61 -6.44
C LEU A 43 -7.59 -2.90 -5.75
N ASP A 44 -7.86 -2.18 -4.67
CA ASP A 44 -6.84 -1.81 -3.67
C ASP A 44 -6.95 -2.79 -2.50
N ALA A 45 -6.12 -3.83 -2.51
CA ALA A 45 -6.13 -4.93 -1.55
C ALA A 45 -5.33 -4.55 -0.30
N GLY A 46 -6.04 -4.34 0.81
CA GLY A 46 -5.53 -3.76 2.05
C GLY A 46 -5.43 -2.23 1.93
N CYS A 47 -6.53 -1.60 1.50
CA CYS A 47 -6.55 -0.19 1.12
C CYS A 47 -6.33 0.77 2.29
N GLY A 48 -6.45 0.30 3.54
CA GLY A 48 -6.40 1.12 4.74
C GLY A 48 -7.36 2.30 4.64
N SER A 49 -6.86 3.49 4.93
CA SER A 49 -7.62 4.75 4.83
C SER A 49 -7.88 5.22 3.40
N GLY A 50 -7.49 4.47 2.37
CA GLY A 50 -7.84 4.73 0.96
C GLY A 50 -6.92 5.67 0.20
N ASN A 51 -5.70 5.97 0.68
CA ASN A 51 -4.81 6.91 -0.01
C ASN A 51 -4.45 6.46 -1.43
N LEU A 52 -4.17 5.15 -1.61
CA LEU A 52 -3.92 4.59 -2.93
C LEU A 52 -5.20 4.47 -3.75
N ALA A 53 -6.30 3.97 -3.17
CA ALA A 53 -7.60 3.91 -3.82
C ALA A 53 -8.05 5.25 -4.44
N VAL A 54 -7.91 6.36 -3.70
CA VAL A 54 -8.18 7.73 -4.22
C VAL A 54 -7.26 8.04 -5.40
N LYS A 55 -5.99 7.65 -5.34
CA LYS A 55 -5.04 7.86 -6.42
C LYS A 55 -5.41 7.08 -7.68
N LEU A 56 -5.84 5.83 -7.54
CA LEU A 56 -6.30 5.00 -8.66
C LEU A 56 -7.59 5.57 -9.28
N ARG A 57 -8.53 6.09 -8.45
CA ARG A 57 -9.72 6.82 -8.91
C ARG A 57 -9.35 8.04 -9.76
N GLN A 58 -8.38 8.83 -9.31
CA GLN A 58 -7.87 10.01 -10.04
C GLN A 58 -7.24 9.64 -11.40
N ARG A 59 -6.74 8.41 -11.56
CA ARG A 59 -6.24 7.87 -12.84
C ARG A 59 -7.35 7.30 -13.73
N GLY A 60 -8.61 7.33 -13.29
CA GLY A 60 -9.76 6.92 -14.08
C GLY A 60 -10.28 5.50 -13.81
N ALA A 61 -9.69 4.74 -12.88
CA ALA A 61 -10.18 3.40 -12.53
C ALA A 61 -11.52 3.46 -11.80
N THR A 62 -12.38 2.46 -11.98
CA THR A 62 -13.43 2.13 -11.00
C THR A 62 -12.79 1.34 -9.87
N VAL A 63 -12.87 1.81 -8.61
CA VAL A 63 -12.08 1.23 -7.51
C VAL A 63 -12.96 0.52 -6.49
N ILE A 64 -12.54 -0.70 -6.13
CA ILE A 64 -12.97 -1.40 -4.92
C ILE A 64 -11.78 -1.38 -3.94
N GLY A 65 -11.98 -0.79 -2.76
CA GLY A 65 -11.05 -0.89 -1.64
C GLY A 65 -11.46 -2.02 -0.70
N ALA A 66 -10.51 -2.91 -0.38
CA ALA A 66 -10.73 -4.03 0.53
C ALA A 66 -9.79 -3.91 1.73
N ASP A 67 -10.31 -4.05 2.95
CA ASP A 67 -9.50 -4.05 4.18
C ASP A 67 -10.24 -4.79 5.29
N PHE A 68 -9.51 -5.37 6.25
CA PHE A 68 -10.12 -6.07 7.40
C PHE A 68 -10.58 -5.07 8.49
N CYS A 69 -10.16 -3.81 8.41
CA CYS A 69 -10.45 -2.79 9.39
C CYS A 69 -11.60 -1.87 8.97
N LYS A 70 -12.76 -2.03 9.63
CA LYS A 70 -13.96 -1.21 9.36
C LYS A 70 -13.70 0.29 9.52
N ALA A 71 -12.94 0.70 10.53
CA ALA A 71 -12.59 2.11 10.75
C ALA A 71 -11.77 2.71 9.60
N ALA A 72 -10.91 1.91 8.97
CA ALA A 72 -10.12 2.32 7.81
C ALA A 72 -11.03 2.55 6.59
N LEU A 73 -11.95 1.62 6.34
CA LEU A 73 -12.93 1.71 5.25
C LEU A 73 -13.87 2.89 5.39
N ASP A 74 -14.27 3.24 6.62
CA ASP A 74 -15.07 4.45 6.86
C ASP A 74 -14.32 5.72 6.45
N ILE A 75 -13.03 5.80 6.75
CA ILE A 75 -12.18 6.93 6.35
C ILE A 75 -11.99 6.95 4.84
N CYS A 76 -11.74 5.79 4.22
CA CYS A 76 -11.63 5.65 2.76
C CYS A 76 -12.88 6.19 2.05
N LYS A 77 -14.06 5.73 2.47
CA LYS A 77 -15.35 6.18 1.91
C LYS A 77 -15.62 7.66 2.16
N ALA A 78 -15.19 8.21 3.30
CA ALA A 78 -15.32 9.63 3.59
C ALA A 78 -14.42 10.52 2.72
N LYS A 79 -13.25 10.02 2.28
CA LYS A 79 -12.37 10.75 1.37
C LYS A 79 -12.91 10.81 -0.06
N ASP A 80 -13.48 9.72 -0.54
CA ASP A 80 -14.10 9.66 -1.86
C ASP A 80 -15.30 8.69 -1.82
N PRO A 81 -16.54 9.22 -1.78
CA PRO A 81 -17.76 8.41 -1.78
C PRO A 81 -17.97 7.55 -3.03
N SER A 82 -17.22 7.80 -4.11
CA SER A 82 -17.28 6.99 -5.34
C SER A 82 -16.50 5.68 -5.24
N ILE A 83 -15.62 5.54 -4.23
CA ILE A 83 -14.90 4.30 -3.96
C ILE A 83 -15.87 3.31 -3.28
N ARG A 84 -16.00 2.12 -3.87
CA ARG A 84 -16.72 1.02 -3.22
C ARG A 84 -15.77 0.39 -2.19
N VAL A 85 -16.25 0.21 -0.96
CA VAL A 85 -15.44 -0.38 0.13
C VAL A 85 -16.03 -1.72 0.58
N GLN A 86 -15.18 -2.70 0.87
CA GLN A 86 -15.58 -4.01 1.36
C GLN A 86 -14.73 -4.45 2.55
N LEU A 87 -15.39 -4.93 3.61
CA LEU A 87 -14.73 -5.49 4.79
C LEU A 87 -14.29 -6.91 4.46
N ILE A 88 -13.00 -7.10 4.19
CA ILE A 88 -12.44 -8.36 3.70
C ILE A 88 -11.11 -8.63 4.42
N ASP A 89 -11.00 -9.83 4.98
CA ASP A 89 -9.73 -10.42 5.39
C ASP A 89 -9.08 -11.07 4.17
N LEU A 90 -7.96 -10.49 3.70
CA LEU A 90 -7.26 -10.98 2.51
C LEU A 90 -6.63 -12.37 2.69
N THR A 91 -6.53 -12.87 3.92
CA THR A 91 -6.04 -14.23 4.20
C THR A 91 -7.10 -15.31 3.96
N ARG A 92 -8.32 -14.90 3.59
CA ARG A 92 -9.45 -15.76 3.25
C ARG A 92 -9.75 -15.73 1.75
N GLU A 93 -10.59 -16.65 1.32
CA GLU A 93 -11.13 -16.62 -0.04
C GLU A 93 -11.84 -15.29 -0.31
N LEU A 94 -11.46 -14.63 -1.40
CA LEU A 94 -12.01 -13.33 -1.74
C LEU A 94 -13.39 -13.50 -2.37
N PRO A 95 -14.40 -12.68 -1.98
CA PRO A 95 -15.78 -12.78 -2.46
C PRO A 95 -15.96 -12.19 -3.87
N PHE A 96 -15.04 -12.52 -4.78
CA PHE A 96 -15.06 -12.12 -6.17
C PHE A 96 -14.92 -13.36 -7.06
N SER A 97 -15.59 -13.32 -8.20
CA SER A 97 -15.42 -14.34 -9.23
C SER A 97 -13.97 -14.39 -9.73
N ASN A 98 -13.60 -15.50 -10.36
CA ASN A 98 -12.33 -15.58 -11.08
C ASN A 98 -12.27 -14.48 -12.14
N GLU A 99 -11.07 -13.94 -12.38
CA GLU A 99 -10.83 -12.98 -13.48
C GLU A 99 -11.77 -11.75 -13.43
N TYR A 100 -11.95 -11.19 -12.23
CA TYR A 100 -12.85 -10.07 -11.97
C TYR A 100 -12.20 -8.69 -12.17
N PHE A 101 -10.94 -8.52 -11.75
CA PHE A 101 -10.24 -7.23 -11.77
C PHE A 101 -9.31 -7.10 -12.98
N ASP A 102 -9.30 -5.91 -13.59
CA ASP A 102 -8.30 -5.55 -14.60
C ASP A 102 -6.95 -5.25 -13.93
N LYS A 103 -7.00 -4.64 -12.74
CA LYS A 103 -5.84 -4.11 -12.01
C LYS A 103 -5.95 -4.44 -10.53
N ILE A 104 -4.85 -4.81 -9.90
CA ILE A 104 -4.81 -5.04 -8.45
C ILE A 104 -3.56 -4.39 -7.87
N ALA A 105 -3.75 -3.55 -6.86
CA ALA A 105 -2.68 -3.00 -6.04
C ALA A 105 -2.69 -3.66 -4.65
N CYS A 106 -1.52 -3.93 -4.08
CA CYS A 106 -1.40 -4.38 -2.70
C CYS A 106 -0.20 -3.70 -2.03
N ASN A 107 -0.47 -2.59 -1.31
CA ASN A 107 0.56 -1.67 -0.85
C ASN A 107 0.74 -1.72 0.67
N ASN A 108 1.89 -2.19 1.14
CA ASN A 108 2.25 -2.34 2.55
C ASN A 108 1.29 -3.25 3.33
N VAL A 109 1.06 -4.47 2.80
CA VAL A 109 0.12 -5.43 3.37
C VAL A 109 0.75 -6.80 3.54
N ILE A 110 1.33 -7.38 2.48
CA ILE A 110 1.79 -8.78 2.49
C ILE A 110 2.80 -9.06 3.62
N TYR A 111 3.65 -8.09 3.98
CA TYR A 111 4.60 -8.23 5.09
C TYR A 111 3.96 -8.40 6.48
N THR A 112 2.67 -8.10 6.65
CA THR A 112 1.94 -8.32 7.92
C THR A 112 1.27 -9.70 7.98
N ILE A 113 1.30 -10.46 6.89
CA ILE A 113 0.71 -11.79 6.78
C ILE A 113 1.79 -12.86 6.97
N SER A 114 1.46 -13.95 7.67
CA SER A 114 2.36 -15.11 7.84
C SER A 114 2.81 -15.67 6.50
N ARG A 115 4.00 -16.30 6.44
CA ARG A 115 4.54 -16.82 5.17
C ARG A 115 3.58 -17.77 4.42
N GLU A 116 2.88 -18.62 5.14
CA GLU A 116 1.83 -19.48 4.56
C GLU A 116 0.65 -18.65 4.05
N GLY A 117 0.18 -17.69 4.85
CA GLY A 117 -0.89 -16.78 4.45
C GLY A 117 -0.52 -15.90 3.25
N GLN A 118 0.75 -15.53 3.09
CA GLN A 118 1.22 -14.75 1.93
C GLN A 118 1.00 -15.52 0.62
N LEU A 119 1.32 -16.81 0.59
CA LEU A 119 1.08 -17.67 -0.57
C LEU A 119 -0.42 -17.77 -0.89
N ASN A 120 -1.25 -18.06 0.12
CA ASN A 120 -2.70 -18.16 -0.06
C ASN A 120 -3.31 -16.84 -0.56
N THR A 121 -2.90 -15.72 0.05
CA THR A 121 -3.37 -14.37 -0.33
C THR A 121 -2.99 -14.06 -1.77
N LEU A 122 -1.75 -14.35 -2.19
CA LEU A 122 -1.31 -14.08 -3.56
C LEU A 122 -1.96 -15.01 -4.58
N HIS A 123 -2.25 -16.27 -4.23
CA HIS A 123 -3.04 -17.17 -5.07
C HIS A 123 -4.46 -16.62 -5.30
N GLU A 124 -5.10 -16.11 -4.25
CA GLU A 124 -6.42 -15.49 -4.37
C GLU A 124 -6.40 -14.21 -5.20
N LEU A 125 -5.41 -13.33 -4.99
CA LEU A 125 -5.22 -12.12 -5.81
C LEU A 125 -4.94 -12.48 -7.27
N TYR A 126 -4.15 -13.53 -7.54
CA TYR A 126 -3.95 -14.07 -8.88
C TYR A 126 -5.25 -14.62 -9.47
N ARG A 127 -6.06 -15.36 -8.70
CA ARG A 127 -7.34 -15.93 -9.14
C ARG A 127 -8.30 -14.84 -9.61
N VAL A 128 -8.46 -13.78 -8.82
CA VAL A 128 -9.41 -12.69 -9.12
C VAL A 128 -8.88 -11.68 -10.14
N LEU A 129 -7.58 -11.68 -10.46
CA LEU A 129 -7.04 -10.88 -11.56
C LEU A 129 -7.43 -11.51 -12.91
N LYS A 130 -7.82 -10.69 -13.89
CA LYS A 130 -8.06 -11.11 -15.28
C LYS A 130 -6.76 -11.57 -15.94
N LYS A 131 -6.86 -12.49 -16.92
CA LYS A 131 -5.76 -12.75 -17.86
C LYS A 131 -5.35 -11.45 -18.56
N GLY A 132 -4.05 -11.20 -18.62
CA GLY A 132 -3.49 -9.94 -19.12
C GLY A 132 -3.63 -8.76 -18.14
N GLY A 133 -4.32 -8.94 -17.01
CA GLY A 133 -4.44 -7.95 -15.95
C GLY A 133 -3.11 -7.67 -15.27
N CYS A 134 -3.00 -6.52 -14.59
CA CYS A 134 -1.78 -6.05 -13.96
C CYS A 134 -1.88 -6.07 -12.43
N PHE A 135 -0.87 -6.65 -11.79
CA PHE A 135 -0.70 -6.63 -10.34
C PHE A 135 0.52 -5.79 -9.98
N ALA A 136 0.41 -4.96 -8.93
CA ALA A 136 1.54 -4.26 -8.34
C ALA A 136 1.48 -4.38 -6.82
N MET A 137 2.62 -4.70 -6.20
CA MET A 137 2.74 -4.68 -4.75
C MET A 137 3.95 -3.91 -4.28
N VAL A 138 3.80 -3.33 -3.08
CA VAL A 138 4.89 -2.72 -2.34
C VAL A 138 4.98 -3.33 -0.96
N ASN A 139 6.18 -3.73 -0.54
CA ASN A 139 6.46 -4.09 0.84
C ASN A 139 7.75 -3.43 1.33
N PRO A 140 7.90 -3.19 2.64
CA PRO A 140 9.15 -2.71 3.20
C PRO A 140 10.26 -3.75 3.01
N MET A 141 11.45 -3.29 2.66
CA MET A 141 12.62 -4.15 2.58
C MET A 141 13.11 -4.59 3.96
N LYS A 142 13.77 -5.73 4.03
CA LYS A 142 14.44 -6.18 5.26
C LYS A 142 15.53 -5.18 5.65
N GLY A 143 15.52 -4.79 6.93
CA GLY A 143 16.44 -3.77 7.45
C GLY A 143 16.08 -2.33 7.08
N TRP A 144 14.85 -2.08 6.62
CA TRP A 144 14.39 -0.73 6.31
C TRP A 144 14.60 0.25 7.48
N SER A 145 14.87 1.50 7.14
CA SER A 145 15.20 2.55 8.09
C SER A 145 14.24 3.75 7.95
N PRO A 146 13.44 4.06 8.99
CA PRO A 146 12.67 5.30 9.01
C PRO A 146 13.55 6.53 8.81
N LYS A 147 14.78 6.53 9.35
CA LYS A 147 15.72 7.66 9.22
C LYS A 147 16.04 7.94 7.74
N GLU A 148 16.25 6.92 6.93
CA GLU A 148 16.52 7.08 5.49
C GLU A 148 15.30 7.65 4.76
N ILE A 149 14.09 7.20 5.12
CA ILE A 149 12.83 7.78 4.59
C ILE A 149 12.78 9.27 4.88
N TYR A 150 13.02 9.68 6.13
CA TYR A 150 13.03 11.08 6.53
C TYR A 150 14.12 11.90 5.84
N LEU A 151 15.33 11.35 5.73
CA LEU A 151 16.45 12.03 5.08
C LEU A 151 16.18 12.26 3.59
N GLU A 152 15.74 11.23 2.88
CA GLU A 152 15.41 11.32 1.46
C GLU A 152 14.22 12.25 1.22
N GLY A 153 13.20 12.22 2.08
CA GLY A 153 12.10 13.16 1.97
C GLY A 153 12.50 14.60 2.23
N PHE A 154 13.42 14.87 3.16
CA PHE A 154 13.90 16.23 3.41
C PHE A 154 14.64 16.77 2.19
N LYS A 155 15.55 15.96 1.62
CA LYS A 155 16.24 16.27 0.36
C LYS A 155 15.25 16.50 -0.79
N ALA A 156 14.25 15.63 -0.93
CA ALA A 156 13.23 15.74 -1.96
C ALA A 156 12.42 17.04 -1.84
N HIS A 157 11.99 17.40 -0.63
CA HIS A 157 11.26 18.65 -0.39
C HIS A 157 12.14 19.88 -0.59
N ILE A 158 13.42 19.88 -0.19
CA ILE A 158 14.33 20.99 -0.51
C ILE A 158 14.40 21.19 -2.03
N LYS A 159 14.56 20.10 -2.79
CA LYS A 159 14.69 20.14 -4.24
C LYS A 159 13.40 20.60 -4.94
N GLN A 160 12.24 20.14 -4.48
CA GLN A 160 10.95 20.39 -5.14
C GLN A 160 10.25 21.66 -4.65
N ASP A 161 10.31 21.93 -3.35
CA ASP A 161 9.50 22.94 -2.65
C ASP A 161 10.33 24.10 -2.07
N GLY A 162 11.65 23.94 -1.99
CA GLY A 162 12.55 24.88 -1.33
C GLY A 162 12.70 24.67 0.18
N LEU A 163 13.79 25.22 0.73
CA LEU A 163 14.24 24.95 2.11
C LEU A 163 13.22 25.35 3.18
N LEU A 164 12.62 26.55 3.08
CA LEU A 164 11.65 27.04 4.06
C LEU A 164 10.41 26.14 4.13
N LYS A 165 9.92 25.69 2.96
CA LYS A 165 8.75 24.80 2.89
C LYS A 165 9.08 23.40 3.39
N ALA A 166 10.28 22.88 3.11
CA ALA A 166 10.76 21.63 3.68
C ALA A 166 10.76 21.66 5.22
N PHE A 167 11.31 22.70 5.85
CA PHE A 167 11.28 22.87 7.30
C PHE A 167 9.84 22.98 7.85
N SER A 168 8.96 23.72 7.18
CA SER A 168 7.55 23.83 7.58
C SER A 168 6.84 22.48 7.57
N ILE A 169 7.04 21.68 6.51
CA ILE A 169 6.46 20.34 6.37
C ILE A 169 6.99 19.42 7.47
N PHE A 170 8.30 19.39 7.69
CA PHE A 170 8.91 18.55 8.72
C PHE A 170 8.49 18.96 10.13
N GLY A 171 8.35 20.26 10.40
CA GLY A 171 7.81 20.77 11.66
C GLY A 171 6.38 20.27 11.91
N ARG A 172 5.52 20.30 10.89
CA ARG A 172 4.15 19.75 10.95
C ARG A 172 4.13 18.23 11.15
N MET A 173 5.17 17.52 10.71
CA MET A 173 5.29 16.07 10.84
C MET A 173 5.78 15.60 12.20
N ILE A 174 6.37 16.44 13.06
CA ILE A 174 6.92 16.03 14.36
C ILE A 174 5.89 15.25 15.20
N ILE A 175 4.70 15.82 15.42
CA ILE A 175 3.66 15.20 16.25
C ILE A 175 3.09 13.94 15.57
N PRO A 176 2.67 13.97 14.29
CA PRO A 176 2.22 12.77 13.59
C PRO A 176 3.24 11.63 13.62
N THR A 177 4.52 11.92 13.34
CA THR A 177 5.61 10.93 13.34
C THR A 177 5.76 10.27 14.70
N ALA A 178 5.80 11.05 15.79
CA ALA A 178 5.88 10.50 17.14
C ALA A 178 4.69 9.58 17.46
N ARG A 179 3.48 9.97 17.03
CA ARG A 179 2.26 9.17 17.20
C ARG A 179 2.27 7.89 16.36
N ILE A 180 2.77 7.94 15.12
CA ILE A 180 2.94 6.75 14.27
C ILE A 180 3.87 5.75 14.95
N PHE A 181 5.03 6.19 15.46
CA PHE A 181 5.94 5.30 16.18
C PHE A 181 5.29 4.70 17.43
N PHE A 182 4.53 5.50 18.19
CA PHE A 182 3.79 4.99 19.35
C PHE A 182 2.78 3.90 18.96
N TYR A 183 1.96 4.13 17.93
CA TYR A 183 0.98 3.14 17.49
C TYR A 183 1.65 1.91 16.89
N ASN A 184 2.66 2.07 16.04
CA ASN A 184 3.41 0.95 15.45
C ASN A 184 4.07 0.10 16.54
N SER A 185 4.61 0.71 17.60
CA SER A 185 5.15 -0.06 18.75
C SER A 185 4.10 -0.91 19.45
N ARG A 186 2.82 -0.49 19.47
CA ARG A 186 1.71 -1.27 20.01
C ARG A 186 1.33 -2.42 19.06
N ILE A 187 1.22 -2.14 17.77
CA ILE A 187 0.89 -3.14 16.74
C ILE A 187 1.97 -4.23 16.71
N ASN A 188 3.25 -3.87 16.68
CA ASN A 188 4.37 -4.82 16.63
C ASN A 188 4.48 -5.74 17.86
N LYS A 189 3.80 -5.42 18.97
CA LYS A 189 3.73 -6.31 20.14
C LYS A 189 2.67 -7.40 19.97
N GLU A 190 1.67 -7.15 19.13
CA GLU A 190 0.62 -8.12 18.81
C GLU A 190 0.94 -8.90 17.53
N ASP A 191 1.59 -8.27 16.56
CA ASP A 191 1.80 -8.81 15.23
C ASP A 191 3.27 -9.11 14.93
N GLN A 192 3.49 -10.19 14.16
CA GLN A 192 4.78 -10.51 13.57
C GLN A 192 4.84 -10.00 12.13
N TYR A 193 5.96 -9.38 11.77
CA TYR A 193 6.21 -8.89 10.41
C TYR A 193 7.26 -9.71 9.67
N TYR A 194 7.00 -9.92 8.40
CA TYR A 194 7.78 -10.73 7.47
C TYR A 194 8.26 -9.84 6.32
N PHE A 195 9.32 -9.07 6.57
CA PHE A 195 9.93 -8.19 5.58
C PHE A 195 10.63 -8.97 4.46
N PHE A 196 10.84 -8.28 3.33
CA PHE A 196 11.29 -8.90 2.09
C PHE A 196 12.74 -8.57 1.75
N ASP A 197 13.47 -9.58 1.26
CA ASP A 197 14.72 -9.35 0.53
C ASP A 197 14.43 -8.82 -0.89
N LEU A 198 15.42 -8.16 -1.52
CA LEU A 198 15.25 -7.41 -2.78
C LEU A 198 14.61 -8.22 -3.93
N ASP A 199 14.96 -9.50 -4.04
CA ASP A 199 14.50 -10.40 -5.10
C ASP A 199 13.39 -11.36 -4.66
N GLU A 200 12.98 -11.31 -3.39
CA GLU A 200 12.02 -12.24 -2.80
C GLU A 200 10.62 -12.05 -3.39
N GLN A 201 10.20 -10.80 -3.58
CA GLN A 201 8.92 -10.47 -4.23
C GLN A 201 8.83 -11.04 -5.65
N GLU A 202 9.91 -10.96 -6.42
CA GLU A 202 9.92 -11.47 -7.80
C GLU A 202 9.78 -12.99 -7.82
N LYS A 203 10.53 -13.69 -6.96
CA LYS A 203 10.47 -15.16 -6.84
C LYS A 203 9.08 -15.62 -6.43
N LEU A 204 8.49 -14.95 -5.44
CA LEU A 204 7.17 -15.26 -4.93
C LEU A 204 6.11 -15.12 -6.01
N LEU A 205 6.10 -14.01 -6.77
CA LEU A 205 5.14 -13.81 -7.85
C LEU A 205 5.29 -14.85 -8.97
N ARG A 206 6.53 -15.23 -9.33
CA ARG A 206 6.77 -16.29 -10.31
C ARG A 206 6.27 -17.65 -9.83
N GLN A 207 6.45 -17.97 -8.55
CA GLN A 207 5.96 -19.21 -7.94
C GLN A 207 4.43 -19.32 -8.01
N ILE A 208 3.71 -18.20 -7.82
CA ILE A 208 2.24 -18.15 -7.91
C ILE A 208 1.72 -18.35 -9.35
N GLY A 209 2.56 -18.07 -10.35
CA GLY A 209 2.22 -18.19 -11.77
C GLY A 209 2.06 -16.87 -12.50
N PHE A 210 2.42 -15.74 -11.88
CA PHE A 210 2.50 -14.46 -12.59
C PHE A 210 3.60 -14.49 -13.67
N LYS A 211 3.31 -13.81 -14.78
CA LYS A 211 4.19 -13.59 -15.93
C LYS A 211 4.62 -12.14 -15.99
N GLU A 212 5.60 -11.86 -16.86
CA GLU A 212 6.14 -10.49 -17.06
C GLU A 212 6.49 -9.77 -15.74
N VAL A 213 7.01 -10.52 -14.75
CA VAL A 213 7.41 -9.97 -13.45
C VAL A 213 8.56 -9.00 -13.66
N SER A 214 8.36 -7.73 -13.29
CA SER A 214 9.33 -6.67 -13.41
C SER A 214 10.49 -6.88 -12.44
N LYS A 215 11.65 -6.28 -12.74
CA LYS A 215 12.66 -6.09 -11.70
C LYS A 215 12.10 -5.22 -10.59
N THR A 216 12.44 -5.53 -9.34
CA THR A 216 12.06 -4.72 -8.18
C THR A 216 12.64 -3.31 -8.29
N LYS A 217 11.79 -2.30 -8.10
CA LYS A 217 12.16 -0.89 -8.00
C LYS A 217 12.15 -0.45 -6.55
N LEU A 218 13.13 0.35 -6.16
CA LEU A 218 13.15 0.97 -4.84
C LEU A 218 12.23 2.20 -4.83
N VAL A 219 11.34 2.26 -3.84
CA VAL A 219 10.39 3.34 -3.61
C VAL A 219 10.42 3.77 -2.15
N TYR A 220 9.67 4.80 -1.80
CA TYR A 220 9.51 5.26 -0.41
C TYR A 220 10.86 5.51 0.30
N GLY A 221 11.68 6.40 -0.25
CA GLY A 221 13.00 6.72 0.32
C GLY A 221 13.99 5.55 0.23
N ASN A 222 13.88 4.77 -0.84
CA ASN A 222 14.65 3.55 -1.07
C ASN A 222 14.44 2.44 -0.03
N GLN A 223 13.33 2.48 0.71
CA GLN A 223 13.01 1.51 1.76
C GLN A 223 11.85 0.56 1.41
N GLY A 224 11.11 0.85 0.34
CA GLY A 224 10.04 0.01 -0.17
C GLY A 224 10.45 -0.70 -1.46
N LEU A 225 9.96 -1.92 -1.64
CA LEU A 225 10.18 -2.76 -2.81
C LEU A 225 8.92 -2.76 -3.68
N LEU A 226 8.94 -2.11 -4.83
CA LEU A 226 7.84 -2.13 -5.80
C LEU A 226 8.11 -3.20 -6.87
N THR A 227 7.19 -4.15 -7.00
CA THR A 227 7.23 -5.16 -8.07
C THR A 227 5.88 -5.20 -8.78
N LYS A 228 5.92 -5.22 -10.11
CA LYS A 228 4.77 -5.40 -11.00
C LYS A 228 4.82 -6.77 -11.65
N ALA A 229 3.65 -7.35 -11.93
CA ALA A 229 3.52 -8.52 -12.78
C ALA A 229 2.19 -8.56 -13.53
N LYS A 230 2.06 -9.47 -14.49
CA LYS A 230 0.82 -9.76 -15.21
C LYS A 230 0.37 -11.20 -15.01
N LYS A 231 -0.92 -11.48 -15.20
CA LYS A 231 -1.45 -12.85 -15.27
C LYS A 231 -1.42 -13.40 -16.68
#